data_AF-A0AAW2ZXL1-F1
#
_entry.id   AF-A0AAW2ZXL1-F1
#
_cell.length_a   1.000
_cell.length_b   1.000
_cell.length_c   1.000
_cell.angle_alpha   90.00
_cell.angle_beta   90.00
_cell.angle_gamma   90.00
#
_symmetry.space_group_name_H-M   'P 1'
#
loop_
_entity.id
_entity.type
_entity.pdbx_description
1 polymer ?
#
loop_
_entity_poly.entity_id
_entity_poly.type
_entity_poly.pdbx_seq_one_letter_code
_entity_poly.pdbx_strand_id
1 'polypeptide(L)'
;MDPEARQAATWERLRNEARQTDQLIDQQLRKLEVVALFDDEKIIGSAAASPFTNNDPDTSCSATPAVPVLSSSALHSGGFSPPPASTMLFEDVESQYRGAERDIDESLRRLEQTVLSMEDACRELGPTSTAARHTERFRGVLAEKQQTRRRLTAEFRQRKDRYELAASWRAGDTRRRISPGDDAASGGVRILIDEQASIQHTLSRVKGLLEQAEDTRDRLRTQRERFNEIGDKLLHIAERIPFVQNILHHIDVRKRREMVVLGTVMSSLMFVFVFFL
;
A
#
# COMPACT_ATOMS: atom_id res chain seq x y z
N MET A 1 -42.58 6.26 -18.65
CA MET A 1 -41.27 5.83 -18.12
C MET A 1 -40.51 7.10 -17.84
N ASP A 2 -40.53 7.53 -16.59
CA ASP A 2 -40.08 8.85 -16.17
C ASP A 2 -38.55 8.98 -16.32
N PRO A 3 -38.05 10.14 -16.80
CA PRO A 3 -36.62 10.34 -17.08
C PRO A 3 -35.76 10.15 -15.82
N GLU A 4 -36.26 10.56 -14.66
CA GLU A 4 -35.57 10.41 -13.37
C GLU A 4 -35.37 8.93 -12.98
N ALA A 5 -36.34 8.06 -13.27
CA ALA A 5 -36.24 6.64 -12.96
C ALA A 5 -35.15 5.94 -13.79
N ARG A 6 -34.96 6.37 -15.04
CA ARG A 6 -33.88 5.87 -15.91
C ARG A 6 -32.51 6.32 -15.42
N GLN A 7 -32.39 7.59 -15.02
CA GLN A 7 -31.14 8.13 -14.49
C GLN A 7 -30.73 7.47 -13.17
N ALA A 8 -31.70 7.25 -12.26
CA ALA A 8 -31.47 6.51 -11.02
C ALA A 8 -31.02 5.05 -11.28
N ALA A 9 -31.61 4.38 -12.26
CA ALA A 9 -31.22 3.02 -12.64
C ALA A 9 -29.80 2.97 -13.23
N THR A 10 -29.42 3.96 -14.06
CA THR A 10 -28.06 4.09 -14.60
C THR A 10 -27.04 4.30 -13.48
N TRP A 11 -27.35 5.19 -12.52
CA TRP A 11 -26.49 5.44 -11.38
C TRP A 11 -26.31 4.20 -10.49
N GLU A 12 -27.38 3.45 -10.21
CA GLU A 12 -27.31 2.24 -9.39
C GLU A 12 -26.52 1.13 -10.10
N ARG A 13 -26.58 1.05 -11.44
CA ARG A 13 -25.72 0.16 -12.23
C ARG A 13 -24.24 0.53 -12.08
N LEU A 14 -23.90 1.81 -12.25
CA LEU A 14 -22.51 2.30 -12.10
C LEU A 14 -21.99 2.06 -10.68
N ARG A 15 -22.84 2.24 -9.66
CA ARG A 15 -22.51 1.94 -8.26
C ARG A 15 -22.16 0.46 -8.06
N ASN A 16 -22.90 -0.45 -8.67
CA ASN A 16 -22.63 -1.88 -8.57
C ASN A 16 -21.34 -2.27 -9.30
N GLU A 17 -21.07 -1.66 -10.45
CA GLU A 17 -19.79 -1.81 -11.16
C GLU A 17 -18.61 -1.27 -10.33
N ALA A 18 -18.76 -0.11 -9.69
CA ALA A 18 -17.76 0.44 -8.79
C ALA A 18 -17.47 -0.49 -7.60
N ARG A 19 -18.49 -1.14 -7.04
CA ARG A 19 -18.30 -2.15 -5.97
C ARG A 19 -17.58 -3.41 -6.45
N GLN A 20 -17.90 -3.89 -7.65
CA GLN A 20 -17.24 -5.06 -8.22
C GLN A 20 -15.76 -4.80 -8.50
N THR A 21 -15.45 -3.63 -9.07
CA THR A 21 -14.08 -3.20 -9.33
C THR A 21 -13.30 -2.99 -8.04
N ASP A 22 -13.91 -2.41 -7.00
CA ASP A 22 -13.30 -2.27 -5.66
C ASP A 22 -12.95 -3.63 -5.02
N GLN A 23 -13.86 -4.60 -5.08
CA GLN A 23 -13.59 -5.97 -4.57
C GLN A 23 -12.45 -6.66 -5.33
N LEU A 24 -12.35 -6.43 -6.64
CA LEU A 24 -11.26 -6.96 -7.45
C LEU A 24 -9.92 -6.30 -7.08
N ILE A 25 -9.91 -4.97 -6.88
CA ILE A 25 -8.74 -4.23 -6.41
C ILE A 25 -8.27 -4.78 -5.05
N ASP A 26 -9.19 -5.10 -4.13
CA ASP A 26 -8.82 -5.69 -2.84
C ASP A 26 -8.20 -7.09 -2.94
N GLN A 27 -8.66 -7.90 -3.88
CA GLN A 27 -8.04 -9.20 -4.14
C GLN A 27 -6.65 -9.03 -4.74
N GLN A 28 -6.50 -8.11 -5.70
CA GLN A 28 -5.21 -7.84 -6.33
C GLN A 28 -4.21 -7.23 -5.35
N LEU A 29 -4.64 -6.29 -4.50
CA LEU A 29 -3.80 -5.69 -3.45
C LEU A 29 -3.29 -6.75 -2.48
N ARG A 30 -4.12 -7.71 -2.07
CA ARG A 30 -3.67 -8.84 -1.24
C ARG A 30 -2.65 -9.72 -1.95
N LYS A 31 -2.85 -10.01 -3.24
CA LYS A 31 -1.87 -10.76 -4.04
C LYS A 31 -0.54 -9.99 -4.12
N LEU A 32 -0.61 -8.69 -4.42
CA LEU A 32 0.56 -7.82 -4.48
C LEU A 32 1.23 -7.74 -3.11
N GLU A 33 0.49 -7.75 -2.01
CA GLU A 33 1.02 -7.73 -0.65
C GLU A 33 1.81 -9.01 -0.35
N VAL A 34 1.30 -10.17 -0.72
CA VAL A 34 2.02 -11.45 -0.59
C VAL A 34 3.31 -11.45 -1.43
N VAL A 35 3.23 -10.97 -2.67
CA VAL A 35 4.41 -10.91 -3.56
C VAL A 35 5.38 -9.82 -3.09
N ALA A 36 4.90 -8.73 -2.49
CA ALA A 36 5.75 -7.69 -1.95
C ALA A 36 6.44 -8.15 -0.67
N LEU A 37 5.72 -8.84 0.24
CA LEU A 37 6.20 -9.40 1.51
C LEU A 37 6.91 -10.75 1.32
N PHE A 38 7.67 -10.91 0.24
CA PHE A 38 8.50 -12.10 0.08
C PHE A 38 9.57 -12.14 1.18
N ASP A 39 9.86 -13.34 1.72
CA ASP A 39 10.90 -13.53 2.72
C ASP A 39 12.29 -13.36 2.09
N ASP A 40 12.85 -12.16 2.22
CA ASP A 40 14.19 -11.82 1.77
C ASP A 40 15.22 -12.86 2.26
N GLU A 41 15.12 -13.29 3.53
CA GLU A 41 16.02 -14.27 4.16
C GLU A 41 15.94 -15.66 3.53
N LYS A 42 14.76 -16.07 3.07
CA LYS A 42 14.55 -17.39 2.46
C LYS A 42 15.12 -17.47 1.05
N ILE A 43 14.99 -16.39 0.27
CA ILE A 43 15.61 -16.27 -1.07
C ILE A 43 17.13 -16.18 -0.95
N ILE A 44 17.60 -15.45 0.05
CA ILE A 44 19.01 -15.36 0.40
C ILE A 44 19.58 -16.72 0.84
N GLY A 45 18.84 -17.47 1.67
CA GLY A 45 19.26 -18.78 2.20
C GLY A 45 19.21 -19.89 1.15
N SER A 46 18.23 -19.88 0.23
CA SER A 46 18.16 -20.86 -0.86
C SER A 46 19.29 -20.66 -1.89
N ALA A 47 19.71 -19.42 -2.14
CA ALA A 47 20.89 -19.12 -2.94
C ALA A 47 22.20 -19.59 -2.26
N ALA A 48 22.24 -19.68 -0.93
CA ALA A 48 23.36 -20.25 -0.17
C ALA A 48 23.36 -21.79 -0.15
N ALA A 49 22.22 -22.43 -0.38
CA ALA A 49 22.05 -23.88 -0.39
C ALA A 49 22.42 -24.54 -1.74
N SER A 50 23.39 -23.98 -2.46
CA SER A 50 24.13 -24.70 -3.50
C SER A 50 25.48 -25.14 -2.90
N PRO A 51 25.60 -26.33 -2.30
CA PRO A 51 26.88 -26.83 -1.84
C PRO A 51 27.64 -27.35 -3.06
N PHE A 52 28.88 -26.87 -3.22
CA PHE A 52 29.93 -27.64 -3.88
C PHE A 52 29.89 -29.08 -3.36
N THR A 53 29.52 -30.03 -4.21
CA THR A 53 29.75 -31.45 -3.94
C THR A 53 31.24 -31.72 -4.16
N ASN A 54 32.06 -31.47 -3.14
CA ASN A 54 33.38 -32.08 -3.07
C ASN A 54 33.17 -33.55 -2.71
N ASN A 55 33.10 -34.39 -3.75
CA ASN A 55 33.29 -35.83 -3.60
C ASN A 55 34.80 -36.08 -3.54
N ASP A 56 35.33 -36.31 -2.34
CA ASP A 56 36.51 -37.15 -2.14
C ASP A 56 36.03 -38.49 -1.59
N PRO A 57 36.58 -39.61 -2.10
CA PRO A 57 37.17 -40.55 -1.16
C PRO A 57 38.52 -41.11 -1.64
N ASP A 58 39.53 -40.94 -0.79
CA ASP A 58 40.59 -41.87 -0.39
C ASP A 58 41.14 -42.94 -1.37
N THR A 59 42.46 -42.78 -1.64
CA THR A 59 43.52 -43.79 -1.37
C THR A 59 43.86 -44.90 -2.39
N SER A 60 45.12 -44.79 -2.89
CA SER A 60 46.12 -45.84 -3.28
C SER A 60 46.30 -46.30 -4.74
N CYS A 61 47.46 -45.87 -5.29
CA CYS A 61 48.54 -46.61 -6.00
C CYS A 61 48.24 -47.64 -7.10
N SER A 62 48.67 -47.37 -8.35
CA SER A 62 49.84 -48.00 -9.03
C SER A 62 49.79 -47.97 -10.57
N ALA A 63 50.97 -47.76 -11.17
CA ALA A 63 51.46 -48.18 -12.51
C ALA A 63 50.81 -47.67 -13.83
N THR A 64 51.60 -46.82 -14.51
CA THR A 64 51.85 -46.54 -15.97
C THR A 64 51.40 -47.58 -17.05
N PRO A 65 51.59 -47.33 -18.37
CA PRO A 65 51.02 -46.30 -19.26
C PRO A 65 50.50 -46.91 -20.61
N ALA A 66 49.48 -46.36 -21.29
CA ALA A 66 49.25 -46.63 -22.73
C ALA A 66 48.22 -45.68 -23.38
N VAL A 67 48.60 -45.10 -24.51
CA VAL A 67 47.74 -44.58 -25.60
C VAL A 67 47.92 -45.57 -26.79
N PRO A 68 47.15 -45.54 -27.90
CA PRO A 68 45.88 -44.85 -28.22
C PRO A 68 44.83 -45.83 -28.83
N VAL A 69 43.65 -45.36 -29.27
CA VAL A 69 42.95 -45.80 -30.50
C VAL A 69 41.57 -45.13 -30.64
N LEU A 70 41.35 -44.59 -31.84
CA LEU A 70 40.10 -44.06 -32.39
C LEU A 70 39.11 -45.20 -32.73
N SER A 71 37.81 -45.02 -32.47
CA SER A 71 36.76 -44.95 -33.53
C SER A 71 35.34 -45.34 -33.06
N SER A 72 34.42 -44.45 -33.42
CA SER A 72 33.09 -44.74 -34.00
C SER A 72 31.84 -44.94 -33.12
N SER A 73 30.99 -43.91 -33.22
CA SER A 73 29.54 -43.94 -33.55
C SER A 73 28.53 -44.49 -32.55
N ALA A 74 27.59 -43.64 -32.12
CA ALA A 74 26.16 -43.76 -32.46
C ALA A 74 25.34 -42.60 -31.86
N LEU A 75 24.29 -42.21 -32.59
CA LEU A 75 23.34 -41.14 -32.33
C LEU A 75 22.39 -41.39 -31.14
N HIS A 76 21.71 -40.30 -30.75
CA HIS A 76 20.45 -40.20 -29.97
C HIS A 76 20.56 -40.12 -28.45
N SER A 77 20.46 -38.91 -27.91
CA SER A 77 19.19 -38.41 -27.36
C SER A 77 19.47 -37.10 -26.60
N GLY A 78 18.75 -36.05 -26.97
CA GLY A 78 18.71 -34.81 -26.21
C GLY A 78 18.06 -35.08 -24.86
N GLY A 79 18.87 -35.40 -23.86
CA GLY A 79 18.50 -35.34 -22.46
C GLY A 79 18.50 -33.88 -22.02
N PHE A 80 17.41 -33.17 -22.30
CA PHE A 80 17.04 -31.98 -21.55
C PHE A 80 16.91 -32.41 -20.09
N SER A 81 17.98 -32.19 -19.32
CA SER A 81 17.95 -32.39 -17.87
C SER A 81 16.88 -31.44 -17.34
N PRO A 82 15.82 -31.94 -16.68
CA PRO A 82 14.78 -31.08 -16.15
C PRO A 82 15.40 -30.20 -15.06
N PRO A 83 15.24 -28.86 -15.10
CA PRO A 83 15.68 -28.04 -13.99
C PRO A 83 14.89 -28.46 -12.73
N PRO A 84 15.57 -28.68 -11.58
CA PRO A 84 14.90 -29.00 -10.33
C PRO A 84 13.97 -27.86 -9.94
N ALA A 85 12.79 -28.25 -9.47
CA ALA A 85 11.72 -27.36 -9.07
C ALA A 85 12.16 -26.33 -8.01
N SER A 86 11.78 -25.08 -8.25
CA SER A 86 11.61 -24.01 -7.26
C SER A 86 12.87 -23.38 -6.66
N THR A 87 13.78 -22.88 -7.50
CA THR A 87 14.47 -21.62 -7.21
C THR A 87 13.67 -20.49 -7.85
N MET A 88 12.76 -19.85 -7.12
CA MET A 88 12.23 -18.55 -7.54
C MET A 88 13.41 -17.58 -7.50
N LEU A 89 14.01 -17.33 -8.66
CA LEU A 89 15.01 -16.30 -8.85
C LEU A 89 14.37 -14.96 -8.48
N PHE A 90 15.10 -14.07 -7.82
CA PHE A 90 14.61 -12.73 -7.48
C PHE A 90 13.96 -12.02 -8.70
N GLU A 91 14.47 -12.27 -9.90
CA GLU A 91 13.95 -11.75 -11.16
C GLU A 91 12.55 -12.28 -11.53
N ASP A 92 12.21 -13.51 -11.15
CA ASP A 92 10.87 -14.07 -11.29
C ASP A 92 9.88 -13.34 -10.35
N VAL A 93 10.28 -13.10 -9.11
CA VAL A 93 9.50 -12.32 -8.12
C VAL A 93 9.29 -10.88 -8.59
N GLU A 94 10.33 -10.24 -9.14
CA GLU A 94 10.21 -8.89 -9.72
C GLU A 94 9.27 -8.88 -10.93
N SER A 95 9.34 -9.89 -11.80
CA SER A 95 8.46 -9.99 -12.97
C SER A 95 6.99 -10.18 -12.57
N GLN A 96 6.74 -11.01 -11.55
CA GLN A 96 5.41 -11.24 -10.99
C GLN A 96 4.87 -9.99 -10.30
N TYR A 97 5.72 -9.30 -9.53
CA TYR A 97 5.37 -8.03 -8.90
C TYR A 97 4.98 -6.97 -9.94
N ARG A 98 5.78 -6.80 -11.00
CA ARG A 98 5.49 -5.87 -12.10
C ARG A 98 4.23 -6.25 -12.88
N GLY A 99 3.94 -7.53 -13.03
CA GLY A 99 2.68 -8.01 -13.61
C GLY A 99 1.49 -7.57 -12.77
N ALA A 100 1.50 -7.91 -11.49
CA ALA A 100 0.44 -7.56 -10.54
C ALA A 100 0.28 -6.04 -10.36
N GLU A 101 1.36 -5.27 -10.41
CA GLU A 101 1.32 -3.80 -10.35
C GLU A 101 0.56 -3.21 -11.56
N ARG A 102 0.79 -3.73 -12.77
CA ARG A 102 0.05 -3.30 -13.98
C ARG A 102 -1.43 -3.64 -13.90
N ASP A 103 -1.75 -4.85 -13.43
CA ASP A 103 -3.14 -5.30 -13.30
C ASP A 103 -3.93 -4.43 -12.29
N ILE A 104 -3.27 -3.95 -11.23
CA ILE A 104 -3.83 -3.02 -10.24
C ILE A 104 -3.97 -1.62 -10.82
N ASP A 105 -3.00 -1.16 -11.61
CA ASP A 105 -3.09 0.13 -12.29
C ASP A 105 -4.25 0.19 -13.27
N GLU A 106 -4.50 -0.90 -14.00
CA GLU A 106 -5.64 -1.01 -14.92
C GLU A 106 -6.97 -0.98 -14.15
N SER A 107 -7.09 -1.76 -13.08
CA SER A 107 -8.33 -1.79 -12.28
C SER A 107 -8.60 -0.47 -11.55
N LEU A 108 -7.56 0.22 -11.07
CA LEU A 108 -7.67 1.57 -10.50
C LEU A 108 -8.13 2.60 -11.53
N ARG A 109 -7.57 2.59 -12.74
CA ARG A 109 -8.03 3.46 -13.84
C ARG A 109 -9.49 3.21 -14.20
N ARG A 110 -9.90 1.94 -14.20
CA ARG A 110 -11.30 1.57 -14.44
C ARG A 110 -12.23 2.05 -13.33
N LEU A 111 -11.81 1.97 -12.07
CA LEU A 111 -12.57 2.54 -10.95
C LEU A 111 -12.66 4.06 -11.08
N GLU A 112 -11.57 4.73 -11.43
CA GLU A 112 -11.54 6.18 -11.67
C GLU A 112 -12.53 6.59 -12.76
N GLN A 113 -12.53 5.89 -13.90
CA GLN A 113 -13.48 6.14 -14.98
C GLN A 113 -14.93 5.91 -14.56
N THR A 114 -15.19 4.85 -13.77
CA THR A 114 -16.53 4.57 -13.23
C THR A 114 -16.98 5.69 -12.29
N VAL A 115 -16.09 6.18 -11.42
CA VAL A 115 -16.38 7.28 -10.50
C VAL A 115 -16.67 8.58 -11.27
N LEU A 116 -15.89 8.91 -12.30
CA LEU A 116 -16.16 10.06 -13.18
C LEU A 116 -17.55 9.94 -13.85
N SER A 117 -17.88 8.76 -14.37
CA SER A 117 -19.21 8.49 -14.95
C SER A 117 -20.35 8.62 -13.91
N MET A 118 -20.11 8.20 -12.66
CA MET A 118 -21.05 8.40 -11.55
C MET A 118 -21.21 9.88 -11.18
N GLU A 119 -20.16 10.67 -11.27
CA GLU A 119 -20.19 12.12 -11.04
C GLU A 119 -21.01 12.84 -12.11
N ASP A 120 -20.82 12.47 -13.38
CA ASP A 120 -21.58 13.04 -14.49
C ASP A 120 -23.06 12.67 -14.40
N ALA A 121 -23.38 11.40 -14.11
CA ALA A 121 -24.76 10.99 -13.82
C ALA A 121 -25.33 11.76 -12.61
N CYS A 122 -24.53 12.00 -11.57
CA CYS A 122 -24.97 12.76 -10.39
C CYS A 122 -25.24 14.25 -10.70
N ARG A 123 -24.49 14.87 -11.62
CA ARG A 123 -24.74 16.25 -12.07
C ARG A 123 -26.10 16.37 -12.75
N GLU A 124 -26.54 15.34 -13.47
CA GLU A 124 -27.85 15.30 -14.13
C GLU A 124 -29.02 15.09 -13.14
N LEU A 125 -28.79 14.36 -12.05
CA LEU A 125 -29.78 14.03 -11.00
C LEU A 125 -29.92 15.10 -9.90
N GLY A 126 -29.02 16.10 -9.86
CA GLY A 126 -29.02 17.19 -8.90
C GLY A 126 -28.26 16.92 -7.58
N PRO A 127 -27.73 17.97 -6.92
CA PRO A 127 -26.72 17.89 -5.85
C PRO A 127 -27.23 17.44 -4.47
N THR A 128 -28.54 17.32 -4.26
CA THR A 128 -29.18 16.95 -2.96
C THR A 128 -29.49 15.46 -2.83
N SER A 129 -29.09 14.64 -3.81
CA SER A 129 -29.42 13.23 -3.85
C SER A 129 -28.44 12.36 -3.04
N THR A 130 -28.94 11.24 -2.51
CA THR A 130 -28.13 10.16 -1.89
C THR A 130 -26.98 9.69 -2.79
N ALA A 131 -27.12 9.86 -4.11
CA ALA A 131 -26.10 9.59 -5.10
C ALA A 131 -24.83 10.45 -4.89
N ALA A 132 -24.97 11.76 -4.62
CA ALA A 132 -23.83 12.65 -4.40
C ALA A 132 -22.96 12.22 -3.22
N ARG A 133 -23.60 11.83 -2.10
CA ARG A 133 -22.91 11.32 -0.91
C ARG A 133 -22.16 10.01 -1.18
N HIS A 134 -22.75 9.13 -1.99
CA HIS A 134 -22.11 7.88 -2.37
C HIS A 134 -20.93 8.10 -3.31
N THR A 135 -21.06 8.99 -4.29
CA THR A 135 -19.97 9.36 -5.19
C THR A 135 -18.78 9.96 -4.43
N GLU A 136 -19.03 10.85 -3.46
CA GLU A 136 -17.97 11.41 -2.62
C GLU A 136 -17.26 10.32 -1.78
N ARG A 137 -18.01 9.35 -1.28
CA ARG A 137 -17.41 8.19 -0.61
C ARG A 137 -16.53 7.37 -1.55
N PHE A 138 -16.94 7.15 -2.80
CA PHE A 138 -16.12 6.41 -3.77
C PHE A 138 -14.83 7.14 -4.14
N ARG A 139 -14.83 8.49 -4.17
CA ARG A 139 -13.58 9.28 -4.28
C ARG A 139 -12.63 9.02 -3.11
N GLY A 140 -13.16 9.01 -1.90
CA GLY A 140 -12.37 8.68 -0.71
C GLY A 140 -11.75 7.28 -0.77
N VAL A 141 -12.54 6.28 -1.18
CA VAL A 141 -12.05 4.90 -1.36
C VAL A 141 -10.96 4.86 -2.44
N LEU A 142 -11.14 5.52 -3.58
CA LEU A 142 -10.13 5.57 -4.64
C LEU A 142 -8.80 6.16 -4.15
N ALA A 143 -8.85 7.27 -3.40
CA ALA A 143 -7.67 7.88 -2.83
C ALA A 143 -6.95 6.93 -1.83
N GLU A 144 -7.72 6.22 -0.99
CA GLU A 144 -7.20 5.24 -0.04
C GLU A 144 -6.52 4.06 -0.75
N LYS A 145 -7.13 3.51 -1.81
CA LYS A 145 -6.51 2.44 -2.61
C LYS A 145 -5.23 2.91 -3.30
N GLN A 146 -5.23 4.12 -3.89
CA GLN A 146 -4.03 4.70 -4.50
C GLN A 146 -2.91 4.91 -3.48
N GLN A 147 -3.23 5.38 -2.28
CA GLN A 147 -2.26 5.52 -1.19
C GLN A 147 -1.69 4.17 -0.76
N THR A 148 -2.56 3.15 -0.61
CA THR A 148 -2.16 1.80 -0.22
C THR A 148 -1.22 1.19 -1.26
N ARG A 149 -1.53 1.33 -2.56
CA ARG A 149 -0.63 0.91 -3.65
C ARG A 149 0.73 1.60 -3.56
N ARG A 150 0.77 2.93 -3.42
CA ARG A 150 2.03 3.69 -3.30
C ARG A 150 2.87 3.23 -2.12
N ARG A 151 2.24 2.96 -0.97
CA ARG A 151 2.90 2.41 0.20
C ARG A 151 3.51 1.04 -0.13
N LEU A 152 2.76 0.16 -0.78
CA LEU A 152 3.23 -1.18 -1.11
C LEU A 152 4.39 -1.17 -2.13
N THR A 153 4.38 -0.24 -3.09
CA THR A 153 5.52 0.02 -3.99
C THR A 153 6.75 0.49 -3.24
N ALA A 154 6.59 1.38 -2.25
CA ALA A 154 7.70 1.83 -1.41
C ALA A 154 8.28 0.69 -0.56
N GLU A 155 7.42 -0.14 0.03
CA GLU A 155 7.85 -1.32 0.80
C GLU A 155 8.60 -2.34 -0.06
N PHE A 156 8.10 -2.64 -1.27
CA PHE A 156 8.79 -3.53 -2.21
C PHE A 156 10.17 -2.99 -2.61
N ARG A 157 10.27 -1.70 -2.96
CA ARG A 157 11.57 -1.06 -3.27
C ARG A 157 12.55 -1.16 -2.11
N GLN A 158 12.09 -0.90 -0.90
CA GLN A 158 12.93 -0.99 0.29
C GLN A 158 13.47 -2.42 0.51
N ARG A 159 12.67 -3.46 0.24
CA ARG A 159 13.12 -4.86 0.32
C ARG A 159 14.08 -5.23 -0.81
N LYS A 160 13.79 -4.79 -2.04
CA LYS A 160 14.72 -4.93 -3.17
C LYS A 160 16.08 -4.31 -2.86
N ASP A 161 16.11 -3.09 -2.35
CA ASP A 161 17.37 -2.40 -2.01
C ASP A 161 18.14 -3.17 -0.92
N ARG A 162 17.45 -3.73 0.08
CA ARG A 162 18.07 -4.61 1.09
C ARG A 162 18.65 -5.88 0.46
N TYR A 163 17.93 -6.51 -0.47
CA TYR A 163 18.40 -7.68 -1.19
C TYR A 163 19.66 -7.36 -2.02
N GLU A 164 19.66 -6.26 -2.77
CA GLU A 164 20.81 -5.81 -3.57
C GLU A 164 22.04 -5.50 -2.70
N LEU A 165 21.84 -4.89 -1.53
CA LEU A 165 22.90 -4.67 -0.55
C LEU A 165 23.44 -5.98 0.03
N ALA A 166 22.57 -6.93 0.37
CA ALA A 166 22.99 -8.24 0.88
C ALA A 166 23.74 -9.05 -0.20
N ALA A 167 23.29 -8.97 -1.46
CA ALA A 167 23.93 -9.62 -2.59
C ALA A 167 25.31 -9.01 -2.88
N SER A 168 25.42 -7.67 -2.91
CA SER A 168 26.70 -6.97 -3.13
C SER A 168 27.70 -7.17 -1.99
N TRP A 169 27.24 -7.21 -0.73
CA TRP A 169 28.10 -7.53 0.42
C TRP A 169 28.71 -8.93 0.30
N ARG A 170 27.92 -9.94 -0.11
CA ARG A 170 28.44 -11.29 -0.36
C ARG A 170 29.41 -11.36 -1.52
N ALA A 171 29.12 -10.69 -2.64
CA ALA A 171 30.05 -10.60 -3.77
C ALA A 171 31.38 -9.92 -3.37
N GLY A 172 31.33 -8.97 -2.43
CA GLY A 172 32.50 -8.34 -1.83
C GLY A 172 33.29 -9.28 -0.92
N ASP A 173 32.62 -10.09 -0.08
CA ASP A 173 33.29 -11.06 0.80
C ASP A 173 33.95 -12.21 0.02
N THR A 174 33.28 -12.75 -0.99
CA THR A 174 33.87 -13.79 -1.86
C THR A 174 35.09 -13.25 -2.59
N ARG A 175 35.04 -12.02 -3.13
CA ARG A 175 36.21 -11.39 -3.77
C ARG A 175 37.34 -11.10 -2.77
N ARG A 176 37.02 -10.76 -1.52
CA ARG A 176 38.01 -10.56 -0.45
C ARG A 176 38.69 -11.87 -0.05
N ARG A 177 37.96 -12.99 -0.03
CA ARG A 177 38.51 -14.33 0.26
C ARG A 177 39.36 -14.90 -0.88
N ILE A 178 39.08 -14.53 -2.13
CA ILE A 178 39.79 -15.03 -3.33
C ILE A 178 41.10 -14.26 -3.59
N SER A 179 41.28 -13.04 -3.06
CA SER A 179 42.55 -12.30 -3.12
C SER A 179 43.20 -12.09 -1.74
N PRO A 180 43.74 -13.14 -1.08
CA PRO A 180 44.47 -12.99 0.19
C PRO A 180 45.99 -12.80 -0.01
N GLY A 181 46.51 -12.89 -1.23
CA GLY A 181 47.94 -12.73 -1.52
C GLY A 181 48.20 -11.46 -2.32
N ASP A 182 49.20 -10.71 -1.88
CA ASP A 182 49.80 -9.53 -2.51
C ASP A 182 49.06 -8.20 -2.25
N ASP A 183 49.69 -7.37 -1.40
CA ASP A 183 49.67 -5.88 -1.43
C ASP A 183 49.62 -5.24 -0.02
N ALA A 184 50.65 -5.47 0.80
CA ALA A 184 50.85 -4.69 2.02
C ALA A 184 51.10 -3.19 1.74
N ALA A 185 51.51 -2.83 0.52
CA ALA A 185 51.72 -1.44 0.10
C ALA A 185 50.49 -0.78 -0.57
N SER A 186 49.66 -1.56 -1.29
CA SER A 186 48.39 -1.06 -1.86
C SER A 186 47.23 -1.08 -0.85
N GLY A 187 47.36 -1.86 0.24
CA GLY A 187 46.41 -1.90 1.35
C GLY A 187 46.16 -0.56 2.05
N GLY A 188 47.19 0.26 2.27
CA GLY A 188 47.02 1.59 2.89
C GLY A 188 46.21 2.56 2.02
N VAL A 189 46.48 2.57 0.71
CA VAL A 189 45.71 3.35 -0.28
C VAL A 189 44.27 2.84 -0.35
N ARG A 190 44.08 1.52 -0.29
CA ARG A 190 42.76 0.90 -0.33
C ARG A 190 41.94 1.15 0.94
N ILE A 191 42.58 1.22 2.11
CA ILE A 191 41.97 1.66 3.38
C ILE A 191 41.55 3.12 3.30
N LEU A 192 42.41 4.00 2.79
CA LEU A 192 42.08 5.43 2.62
C LEU A 192 40.90 5.64 1.65
N ILE A 193 40.83 4.86 0.55
CA ILE A 193 39.71 4.89 -0.38
C ILE A 193 38.41 4.40 0.28
N ASP A 194 38.50 3.36 1.12
CA ASP A 194 37.35 2.83 1.87
C ASP A 194 36.86 3.83 2.93
N GLU A 195 37.78 4.50 3.62
CA GLU A 195 37.48 5.61 4.55
C GLU A 195 36.80 6.77 3.83
N GLN A 196 37.31 7.15 2.65
CA GLN A 196 36.69 8.20 1.83
C GLN A 196 35.27 7.78 1.37
N ALA A 197 35.07 6.52 0.97
CA ALA A 197 33.76 6.01 0.60
C ALA A 197 32.80 6.00 1.80
N SER A 198 33.28 5.63 2.99
CA SER A 198 32.53 5.67 4.24
C SER A 198 32.12 7.11 4.64
N ILE A 199 33.02 8.08 4.47
CA ILE A 199 32.73 9.51 4.69
C ILE A 199 31.67 10.00 3.71
N GLN A 200 31.81 9.69 2.42
CA GLN A 200 30.82 10.07 1.41
C GLN A 200 29.45 9.45 1.69
N HIS A 201 29.43 8.18 2.10
CA HIS A 201 28.21 7.51 2.50
C HIS A 201 27.56 8.20 3.72
N THR A 202 28.35 8.57 4.72
CA THR A 202 27.86 9.27 5.91
C THR A 202 27.32 10.66 5.56
N LEU A 203 28.00 11.38 4.68
CA LEU A 203 27.55 12.68 4.18
C LEU A 203 26.21 12.56 3.44
N SER A 204 26.03 11.55 2.59
CA SER A 204 24.75 11.28 1.92
C SER A 204 23.63 10.95 2.91
N ARG A 205 23.91 10.16 3.96
CA ARG A 205 22.93 9.89 5.04
C ARG A 205 22.53 11.17 5.77
N VAL A 206 23.50 12.02 6.13
CA VAL A 206 23.23 13.29 6.81
C VAL A 206 22.40 14.23 5.94
N LYS A 207 22.67 14.28 4.63
CA LYS A 207 21.84 15.04 3.68
C LYS A 207 20.40 14.52 3.64
N GLY A 208 20.20 13.20 3.61
CA GLY A 208 18.87 12.60 3.67
C GLY A 208 18.13 12.92 4.98
N LEU A 209 18.85 12.92 6.12
CA LEU A 209 18.28 13.34 7.40
C LEU A 209 17.90 14.83 7.41
N LEU A 210 18.70 15.69 6.77
CA LEU A 210 18.40 17.11 6.64
C LEU A 210 17.15 17.34 5.79
N GLU A 211 17.03 16.66 4.65
CA GLU A 211 15.86 16.73 3.77
C GLU A 211 14.61 16.21 4.50
N GLN A 212 14.72 15.10 5.24
CA GLN A 212 13.63 14.58 6.06
C GLN A 212 13.23 15.54 7.19
N ALA A 213 14.20 16.22 7.81
CA ALA A 213 13.92 17.23 8.83
C ALA A 213 13.20 18.45 8.23
N GLU A 214 13.55 18.86 7.01
CA GLU A 214 12.88 19.94 6.30
C GLU A 214 11.44 19.57 5.90
N ASP A 215 11.21 18.37 5.35
CA ASP A 215 9.86 17.86 5.09
C ASP A 215 9.03 17.78 6.38
N THR A 216 9.65 17.35 7.49
CA THR A 216 8.98 17.33 8.80
C THR A 216 8.61 18.75 9.27
N ARG A 217 9.49 19.74 9.08
CA ARG A 217 9.20 21.15 9.39
C ARG A 217 8.00 21.66 8.59
N ASP A 218 7.97 21.38 7.29
CA ASP A 218 6.93 21.87 6.39
C ASP A 218 5.58 21.17 6.67
N ARG A 219 5.60 19.89 7.05
CA ARG A 219 4.42 19.17 7.56
C ARG A 219 3.89 19.79 8.86
N LEU A 220 4.76 20.11 9.82
CA LEU A 220 4.34 20.77 11.07
C LEU A 220 3.75 22.15 10.81
N ARG A 221 4.31 22.90 9.85
CA ARG A 221 3.76 24.18 9.40
C ARG A 221 2.36 24.02 8.80
N THR A 222 2.19 23.06 7.90
CA THR A 222 0.88 22.74 7.30
C THR A 222 -0.13 22.30 8.37
N GLN A 223 0.30 21.50 9.36
CA GLN A 223 -0.54 21.12 10.49
C GLN A 223 -0.97 22.33 11.33
N ARG A 224 -0.07 23.28 11.57
CA ARG A 224 -0.39 24.53 12.27
C ARG A 224 -1.42 25.36 11.52
N GLU A 225 -1.29 25.48 10.20
CA GLU A 225 -2.27 26.18 9.36
C GLU A 225 -3.65 25.52 9.44
N ARG A 226 -3.70 24.17 9.43
CA ARG A 226 -4.96 23.42 9.63
C ARG A 226 -5.54 23.61 11.03
N PHE A 227 -4.73 23.66 12.08
CA PHE A 227 -5.22 23.93 13.44
C PHE A 227 -5.78 25.34 13.58
N ASN A 228 -5.18 26.32 12.92
CA ASN A 228 -5.76 27.67 12.85
C ASN A 228 -7.11 27.65 12.12
N GLU A 229 -7.21 26.96 10.98
CA GLU A 229 -8.48 26.82 10.25
C GLU A 229 -9.56 26.12 11.11
N ILE A 230 -9.19 25.10 11.87
CA ILE A 230 -10.09 24.44 12.82
C ILE A 230 -10.48 25.38 13.96
N GLY A 231 -9.53 26.17 14.47
CA GLY A 231 -9.77 27.22 15.47
C GLY A 231 -10.78 28.25 14.99
N ASP A 232 -10.64 28.74 13.75
CA ASP A 232 -11.55 29.70 13.13
C ASP A 232 -12.95 29.10 12.94
N LYS A 233 -13.03 27.83 12.51
CA LYS A 233 -14.31 27.11 12.40
C LYS A 233 -14.96 26.89 13.77
N LEU A 234 -14.17 26.57 14.81
CA LEU A 234 -14.66 26.42 16.18
C LEU A 234 -15.18 27.74 16.73
N LEU A 235 -14.50 28.87 16.47
CA LEU A 235 -14.98 30.20 16.80
C LEU A 235 -16.33 30.50 16.13
N HIS A 236 -16.43 30.24 14.82
CA HIS A 236 -17.67 30.45 14.08
C HIS A 236 -18.80 29.50 14.52
N ILE A 237 -18.48 28.30 15.00
CA ILE A 237 -19.45 27.40 15.65
C ILE A 237 -19.86 27.98 17.02
N ALA A 238 -18.91 28.44 17.82
CA ALA A 238 -19.15 29.02 19.14
C ALA A 238 -20.06 30.26 19.07
N GLU A 239 -19.92 31.08 18.02
CA GLU A 239 -20.82 32.19 17.71
C GLU A 239 -22.26 31.73 17.39
N ARG A 240 -22.43 30.52 16.87
CA ARG A 240 -23.75 29.94 16.52
C ARG A 240 -24.38 29.13 17.66
N ILE A 241 -23.61 28.67 18.65
CA ILE A 241 -24.13 27.99 19.84
C ILE A 241 -25.24 28.79 20.57
N PRO A 242 -25.12 30.12 20.84
CA PRO A 242 -26.18 30.87 21.49
C PRO A 242 -27.45 30.97 20.64
N PHE A 243 -27.31 31.01 19.31
CA PHE A 243 -28.46 30.99 18.39
C PHE A 243 -29.20 29.65 18.45
N VAL A 244 -28.46 28.54 18.51
CA VAL A 244 -29.03 27.19 18.69
C VAL A 244 -29.74 27.06 20.04
N GLN A 245 -29.15 27.59 21.12
CA GLN A 245 -29.81 27.61 22.44
C GLN A 245 -31.11 28.41 22.42
N ASN A 246 -31.14 29.55 21.72
CA ASN A 246 -32.36 30.35 21.61
C ASN A 246 -33.48 29.58 20.89
N ILE A 247 -33.16 28.91 19.77
CA ILE A 247 -34.12 28.06 19.04
C ILE A 247 -34.62 26.91 19.91
N LEU A 248 -33.72 26.25 20.65
CA LEU A 248 -34.07 25.14 21.52
C LEU A 248 -35.00 25.60 22.66
N HIS A 249 -34.73 26.78 23.22
CA HIS A 249 -35.59 27.41 24.22
C HIS A 249 -37.00 27.74 23.67
N HIS A 250 -37.08 28.27 22.44
CA HIS A 250 -38.37 28.53 21.79
C HIS A 250 -39.20 27.25 21.59
N ILE A 251 -38.55 26.13 21.24
CA ILE A 251 -39.21 24.83 21.09
C ILE A 251 -39.71 24.31 22.45
N ASP A 252 -38.88 24.39 23.50
CA ASP A 252 -39.27 23.89 24.83
C ASP A 252 -40.40 24.73 25.46
N VAL A 253 -40.41 26.05 25.25
CA VAL A 253 -41.50 26.94 25.68
C VAL A 253 -42.82 26.58 24.98
N ARG A 254 -42.79 26.28 23.68
CA ARG A 254 -43.99 25.86 22.94
C ARG A 254 -44.53 24.54 23.48
N LYS A 255 -43.65 23.56 23.71
CA LYS A 255 -44.01 22.24 24.27
C LYS A 255 -44.56 22.34 25.69
N ARG A 256 -43.99 23.21 26.54
CA ARG A 256 -44.51 23.48 27.90
C ARG A 256 -45.91 24.10 27.85
N ARG A 257 -46.15 25.05 26.95
CA ARG A 257 -47.49 25.65 26.79
C ARG A 257 -48.54 24.60 26.39
N GLU A 258 -48.21 23.73 25.44
CA GLU A 258 -49.11 22.66 25.00
C GLU A 258 -49.44 21.66 26.14
N MET A 259 -48.43 21.25 26.92
CA MET A 259 -48.65 20.39 28.10
C MET A 259 -49.48 21.06 29.20
N VAL A 260 -49.27 22.36 29.45
CA VAL A 260 -50.07 23.12 30.43
C VAL A 260 -51.54 23.20 30.00
N VAL A 261 -51.82 23.48 28.72
CA VAL A 261 -53.19 23.50 28.20
C VAL A 261 -53.85 22.14 28.35
N LEU A 262 -53.17 21.07 27.92
CA LEU A 262 -53.71 19.71 28.01
C LEU A 262 -53.97 19.29 29.46
N GLY A 263 -53.02 19.57 30.38
CA GLY A 263 -53.17 19.28 31.80
C GLY A 263 -54.33 20.05 32.45
N THR A 264 -54.52 21.32 32.08
CA THR A 264 -55.64 22.14 32.57
C THR A 264 -56.98 21.58 32.11
N VAL A 265 -57.09 21.19 30.84
CA VAL A 265 -58.31 20.59 30.28
C VAL A 265 -58.63 19.28 31.02
N MET A 266 -57.65 18.37 31.16
CA MET A 266 -57.86 17.10 31.86
C MET A 266 -58.24 17.29 33.34
N SER A 267 -57.59 18.23 34.04
CA SER A 267 -57.92 18.56 35.42
C SER A 267 -59.34 19.11 35.55
N SER A 268 -59.75 20.01 34.64
CA SER A 268 -61.11 20.57 34.66
C SER A 268 -62.19 19.52 34.42
N LEU A 269 -61.95 18.57 33.49
CA LEU A 269 -62.89 17.49 33.17
C LEU A 269 -63.04 16.53 34.35
N MET A 270 -61.93 16.13 34.98
CA MET A 270 -61.93 15.30 36.18
C MET A 270 -62.69 15.97 37.34
N PHE A 271 -62.49 17.28 37.54
CA PHE A 271 -63.18 18.01 38.59
C PHE A 271 -64.70 18.04 38.40
N VAL A 272 -65.16 18.34 37.18
CA VAL A 272 -66.60 18.33 36.86
C VAL A 272 -67.20 16.93 37.02
N PHE A 273 -66.46 15.90 36.59
CA PHE A 273 -66.90 14.52 36.74
C PHE A 273 -67.08 14.13 38.21
N VAL A 274 -66.13 14.46 39.09
CA VAL A 274 -66.23 14.15 40.53
C VAL A 274 -67.33 14.96 41.22
N PHE A 275 -67.59 16.19 40.78
CA PHE A 275 -68.66 17.02 41.38
C PHE A 275 -70.07 16.54 41.02
N PHE A 276 -70.24 15.94 39.83
CA PHE A 276 -71.55 15.48 39.34
C PHE A 276 -71.86 14.01 39.66
N LEU A 277 -70.85 13.26 40.12
CA LEU A 277 -70.98 11.89 40.62
C LEU A 277 -71.37 11.89 42.10
#